data_AF-A0AB40C2L6-F1
#
_entry.id   AF-A0AB40C2L6-F1
#
_cell.length_a   1.000
_cell.length_b   1.000
_cell.length_c   1.000
_cell.angle_alpha   90.00
_cell.angle_beta   90.00
_cell.angle_gamma   90.00
#
_symmetry.space_group_name_H-M   'P 1'
#
loop_
_entity.id
_entity.type
_entity.pdbx_description
1 polymer ?
#
loop_
_entity_poly.entity_id
_entity_poly.type
_entity_poly.pdbx_seq_one_letter_code
_entity_poly.pdbx_strand_id
1 'polypeptide(L)'
;MIGLYLEKRVQDDLEKGISGSVPIPPDDAGKEAVIESLVTNVRAMIAADRKITALKQLQGHIWRTGFQSNELQGVVYEDVPEALKKWHAHGIKVYIYSSGSREAQRLIFRNTTYGDLRKYLCGFFDTTTGNKKEPCSYLEISQSVGVDEPSQVLFLTDVYQEAVAAKAAGLEVIISVRPGNAALPENHGFRTVTSFAEAHLISFG
;
A
#
# COMPACT_ATOMS: atom_id res chain seq x y z
N MET A 1 25.15 3.02 -3.79
CA MET A 1 24.21 3.31 -4.91
C MET A 1 23.03 4.20 -4.49
N ILE A 2 22.24 3.88 -3.45
CA ILE A 2 21.07 4.71 -3.06
C ILE A 2 21.46 6.14 -2.65
N GLY A 3 22.55 6.30 -1.88
CA GLY A 3 23.05 7.62 -1.44
C GLY A 3 23.26 8.60 -2.61
N LEU A 4 24.00 8.19 -3.63
CA LEU A 4 24.26 8.99 -4.85
C LEU A 4 22.97 9.46 -5.55
N TYR A 5 21.93 8.62 -5.61
CA TYR A 5 20.66 9.01 -6.23
C TYR A 5 19.86 9.99 -5.36
N LEU A 6 19.95 9.86 -4.03
CA LEU A 6 19.35 10.83 -3.10
C LEU A 6 20.09 12.17 -3.16
N GLU A 7 21.41 12.16 -3.19
CA GLU A 7 22.24 13.36 -3.34
C GLU A 7 21.92 14.11 -4.62
N LYS A 8 21.92 13.40 -5.76
CA LYS A 8 21.52 13.98 -7.05
C LYS A 8 20.11 14.58 -6.99
N ARG A 9 19.18 13.91 -6.31
CA ARG A 9 17.80 14.41 -6.19
C ARG A 9 17.74 15.68 -5.34
N VAL A 10 18.49 15.75 -4.25
CA VAL A 10 18.57 16.95 -3.41
C VAL A 10 19.15 18.12 -4.20
N GLN A 11 20.19 17.87 -5.00
CA GLN A 11 20.76 18.90 -5.88
C GLN A 11 19.73 19.44 -6.88
N ASP A 12 19.01 18.56 -7.59
CA ASP A 12 17.93 18.96 -8.50
C ASP A 12 16.83 19.77 -7.78
N ASP A 13 16.53 19.43 -6.53
CA ASP A 13 15.49 20.07 -5.74
C ASP A 13 15.90 21.46 -5.25
N LEU A 14 17.18 21.64 -4.90
CA LEU A 14 17.77 22.95 -4.57
C LEU A 14 17.75 23.88 -5.78
N GLU A 15 18.16 23.39 -6.95
CA GLU A 15 18.15 24.17 -8.20
C GLU A 15 16.73 24.62 -8.58
N LYS A 16 15.72 23.81 -8.25
CA LYS A 16 14.31 24.11 -8.49
C LYS A 16 13.63 24.89 -7.36
N GLY A 17 14.36 25.23 -6.29
CA GLY A 17 13.81 25.95 -5.14
C GLY A 17 12.69 25.18 -4.42
N ILE A 18 12.75 23.84 -4.40
CA ILE A 18 11.74 23.02 -3.72
C ILE A 18 11.84 23.23 -2.20
N SER A 19 10.73 23.67 -1.60
CA SER A 19 10.65 23.93 -0.16
C SER A 19 11.05 22.71 0.68
N GLY A 20 11.83 22.95 1.75
CA GLY A 20 12.33 21.93 2.66
C GLY A 20 13.61 21.22 2.21
N SER A 21 14.16 21.57 1.04
CA SER A 21 15.44 21.02 0.56
C SER A 21 16.60 21.76 1.19
N VAL A 22 17.61 21.03 1.66
CA VAL A 22 18.83 21.61 2.27
C VAL A 22 20.08 21.06 1.58
N PRO A 23 21.15 21.87 1.42
CA PRO A 23 22.39 21.42 0.81
C PRO A 23 23.02 20.28 1.59
N ILE A 24 23.55 19.30 0.87
CA ILE A 24 24.35 18.23 1.46
C ILE A 24 25.78 18.77 1.58
N PRO A 25 26.35 18.76 2.79
CA PRO A 25 27.72 19.24 2.99
C PRO A 25 28.72 18.30 2.29
N PRO A 26 29.92 18.81 1.95
CA PRO A 26 30.97 18.00 1.32
C PRO A 26 31.45 16.87 2.25
N ASP A 27 32.03 15.82 1.67
CA ASP A 27 32.43 14.59 2.38
C ASP A 27 33.43 14.83 3.54
N ASP A 28 34.18 15.94 3.51
CA ASP A 28 35.14 16.34 4.54
C ASP A 28 34.49 17.06 5.74
N ALA A 29 33.20 17.42 5.65
CA ALA A 29 32.44 18.06 6.72
C ALA A 29 32.06 17.09 7.87
N GLY A 30 32.35 15.80 7.71
CA GLY A 30 32.06 14.76 8.69
C GLY A 30 30.73 14.03 8.42
N LYS A 31 30.72 12.74 8.76
CA LYS A 31 29.64 11.80 8.43
C LYS A 31 28.31 12.22 9.06
N GLU A 32 28.34 12.75 10.29
CA GLU A 32 27.16 13.16 11.05
C GLU A 32 26.42 14.30 10.34
N ALA A 33 27.13 15.32 9.87
CA ALA A 33 26.55 16.46 9.16
C ALA A 33 25.88 16.03 7.83
N VAL A 34 26.52 15.11 7.10
CA VAL A 34 25.94 14.52 5.88
C VAL A 34 24.65 13.77 6.21
N ILE A 35 24.64 12.94 7.27
CA ILE A 35 23.45 12.20 7.69
C ILE A 35 22.32 13.15 8.08
N GLU A 36 22.59 14.19 8.88
CA GLU A 36 21.56 15.15 9.30
C GLU A 36 20.91 15.88 8.11
N SER A 37 21.72 16.29 7.13
CA SER A 37 21.22 16.92 5.90
C SER A 37 20.33 15.96 5.10
N LEU A 38 20.75 14.69 4.94
CA LEU A 38 19.98 13.67 4.25
C LEU A 38 18.67 13.35 4.98
N VAL A 39 18.69 13.24 6.31
CA VAL A 39 17.50 13.02 7.13
C VAL A 39 16.50 14.17 6.95
N THR A 40 16.99 15.41 6.96
CA THR A 40 16.15 16.61 6.74
C THR A 40 15.47 16.57 5.37
N ASN A 41 16.23 16.32 4.31
CA ASN A 41 15.71 16.21 2.95
C ASN A 41 14.71 15.04 2.82
N VAL A 42 15.03 13.86 3.35
CA VAL A 42 14.13 12.69 3.33
C VAL A 42 12.82 12.99 4.06
N ARG A 43 12.87 13.64 5.23
CA ARG A 43 11.66 14.05 5.97
C ARG A 43 10.83 15.05 5.17
N ALA A 44 11.44 16.03 4.51
CA ALA A 44 10.74 16.96 3.64
C ALA A 44 10.08 16.25 2.45
N MET A 45 10.78 15.29 1.83
CA MET A 45 10.22 14.49 0.74
C MET A 45 9.01 13.65 1.18
N ILE A 46 9.07 13.06 2.38
CA ILE A 46 7.96 12.30 2.98
C ILE A 46 6.78 13.23 3.29
N ALA A 47 7.04 14.38 3.92
CA ALA A 47 5.99 15.34 4.27
C ALA A 47 5.25 15.88 3.04
N ALA A 48 5.92 15.98 1.91
CA ALA A 48 5.34 16.41 0.63
C ALA A 48 4.80 15.25 -0.23
N ASP A 49 4.66 14.03 0.31
CA ASP A 49 4.20 12.81 -0.38
C ASP A 49 4.89 12.57 -1.74
N ARG A 50 6.20 12.82 -1.79
CA ARG A 50 6.95 12.77 -3.06
C ARG A 50 7.24 11.34 -3.46
N LYS A 51 6.78 10.95 -4.65
CA LYS A 51 6.96 9.60 -5.22
C LYS A 51 8.33 9.44 -5.91
N ILE A 52 9.41 9.45 -5.13
CA ILE A 52 10.79 9.34 -5.63
C ILE A 52 11.29 7.89 -5.49
N THR A 53 11.88 7.33 -6.55
CA THR A 53 12.38 5.95 -6.56
C THR A 53 13.44 5.69 -5.48
N ALA A 54 14.41 6.58 -5.32
CA ALA A 54 15.46 6.45 -4.31
C ALA A 54 14.91 6.49 -2.88
N LEU A 55 13.90 7.33 -2.62
CA LEU A 55 13.19 7.37 -1.33
C LEU A 55 12.47 6.04 -1.06
N LYS A 56 11.74 5.51 -2.05
CA LYS A 56 11.07 4.20 -1.92
C LYS A 56 12.05 3.06 -1.65
N GLN A 57 13.23 3.07 -2.28
CA GLN A 57 14.28 2.09 -2.01
C GLN A 57 14.78 2.20 -0.58
N LEU A 58 15.10 3.42 -0.10
CA LEU A 58 15.51 3.65 1.28
C LEU A 58 14.46 3.17 2.29
N GLN A 59 13.19 3.53 2.09
CA GLN A 59 12.08 3.07 2.92
C GLN A 59 11.97 1.54 2.94
N GLY A 60 12.13 0.89 1.78
CA GLY A 60 12.17 -0.57 1.67
C GLY A 60 13.30 -1.20 2.49
N HIS A 61 14.50 -0.62 2.47
CA HIS A 61 15.62 -1.07 3.31
C HIS A 61 15.34 -0.91 4.80
N ILE A 62 14.81 0.24 5.22
CA ILE A 62 14.46 0.50 6.63
C ILE A 62 13.41 -0.50 7.11
N TRP A 63 12.34 -0.71 6.35
CA TRP A 63 11.32 -1.69 6.68
C TRP A 63 11.88 -3.11 6.76
N ARG A 64 12.71 -3.52 5.79
CA ARG A 64 13.32 -4.85 5.81
C ARG A 64 14.13 -5.07 7.09
N THR A 65 14.96 -4.10 7.48
CA THR A 65 15.75 -4.16 8.71
C THR A 65 14.84 -4.23 9.93
N GLY A 66 13.86 -3.33 10.06
CA GLY A 66 12.98 -3.29 11.23
C GLY A 66 12.13 -4.55 11.40
N PHE A 67 11.65 -5.14 10.30
CA PHE A 67 10.95 -6.43 10.35
C PHE A 67 11.89 -7.61 10.67
N GLN A 68 13.13 -7.59 10.17
CA GLN A 68 14.12 -8.63 10.46
C GLN A 68 14.64 -8.57 11.92
N SER A 69 14.75 -7.37 12.49
CA SER A 69 15.16 -7.16 13.89
C SER A 69 14.01 -7.32 14.89
N ASN A 70 12.77 -7.55 14.41
CA ASN A 70 11.54 -7.56 15.20
C ASN A 70 11.21 -6.22 15.90
N GLU A 71 11.81 -5.11 15.46
CA GLU A 71 11.42 -3.76 15.89
C GLU A 71 10.09 -3.31 15.27
N LEU A 72 9.74 -3.87 14.12
CA LEU A 72 8.48 -3.63 13.42
C LEU A 72 7.65 -4.92 13.36
N GLN A 73 6.34 -4.78 13.55
CA GLN A 73 5.37 -5.86 13.40
C GLN A 73 4.19 -5.40 12.55
N GLY A 74 3.73 -6.28 11.67
CA GLY A 74 2.58 -6.04 10.83
C GLY A 74 1.31 -6.09 11.68
N VAL A 75 0.57 -5.00 11.72
CA VAL A 75 -0.71 -4.95 12.43
C VAL A 75 -1.84 -5.14 11.43
N VAL A 76 -2.72 -6.09 11.71
CA VAL A 76 -3.98 -6.30 11.01
C VAL A 76 -5.12 -6.33 12.03
N TYR A 77 -6.33 -5.97 11.64
CA TYR A 77 -7.50 -6.09 12.51
C TYR A 77 -7.74 -7.56 12.88
N GLU A 78 -8.29 -7.79 14.08
CA GLU A 78 -8.44 -9.13 14.67
C GLU A 78 -9.33 -10.08 13.85
N ASP A 79 -10.26 -9.55 13.06
CA ASP A 79 -11.15 -10.33 12.20
C ASP A 79 -10.50 -10.75 10.87
N VAL A 80 -9.40 -10.10 10.47
CA VAL A 80 -8.74 -10.34 9.17
C VAL A 80 -8.13 -11.74 9.06
N PRO A 81 -7.36 -12.25 10.03
CA PRO A 81 -6.77 -13.60 9.94
C PRO A 81 -7.82 -14.70 9.78
N GLU A 82 -8.92 -14.63 10.55
CA GLU A 82 -9.99 -15.63 10.48
C GLU A 82 -10.79 -15.52 9.19
N ALA A 83 -11.03 -14.30 8.68
CA ALA A 83 -11.65 -14.11 7.37
C ALA A 83 -10.78 -14.70 6.24
N LEU A 84 -9.48 -14.39 6.22
CA LEU A 84 -8.53 -14.92 5.23
C LEU A 84 -8.49 -16.45 5.26
N LYS A 85 -8.42 -17.04 6.45
CA LYS A 85 -8.45 -18.50 6.64
C LYS A 85 -9.74 -19.10 6.11
N LYS A 86 -10.89 -18.49 6.40
CA LYS A 86 -12.20 -18.94 5.92
C LYS A 86 -12.27 -18.86 4.40
N TRP A 87 -11.90 -17.74 3.78
CA TRP A 87 -11.91 -17.57 2.33
C TRP A 87 -11.00 -18.58 1.64
N HIS A 88 -9.79 -18.78 2.17
CA HIS A 88 -8.87 -19.79 1.67
C HIS A 88 -9.45 -21.22 1.75
N ALA A 89 -10.10 -21.58 2.86
CA ALA A 89 -10.75 -22.88 3.03
C ALA A 89 -11.93 -23.10 2.05
N HIS A 90 -12.55 -22.03 1.57
CA HIS A 90 -13.60 -22.07 0.54
C HIS A 90 -13.04 -21.96 -0.89
N GLY A 91 -11.72 -22.04 -1.06
CA GLY A 91 -11.07 -21.98 -2.38
C GLY A 91 -11.01 -20.58 -3.00
N ILE A 92 -11.28 -19.52 -2.22
CA ILE A 92 -11.27 -18.15 -2.73
C ILE A 92 -9.85 -17.62 -2.74
N LYS A 93 -9.45 -17.09 -3.89
CA LYS A 93 -8.14 -16.46 -4.10
C LYS A 93 -8.18 -15.03 -3.57
N VAL A 94 -7.26 -14.70 -2.68
CA VAL A 94 -7.16 -13.36 -2.08
C VAL A 94 -5.92 -12.64 -2.60
N TYR A 95 -6.09 -11.39 -3.01
CA TYR A 95 -5.02 -10.53 -3.48
C TYR A 95 -5.03 -9.20 -2.72
N ILE A 96 -3.88 -8.55 -2.60
CA ILE A 96 -3.76 -7.23 -1.99
C ILE A 96 -3.49 -6.20 -3.07
N TYR A 97 -4.15 -5.03 -3.01
CA TYR A 97 -3.85 -3.88 -3.87
C TYR A 97 -3.63 -2.63 -3.01
N SER A 98 -2.40 -2.12 -2.97
CA SER A 98 -2.03 -1.01 -2.09
C SER A 98 -1.07 -0.03 -2.77
N SER A 99 -0.98 1.20 -2.25
CA SER A 99 0.02 2.17 -2.69
C SER A 99 1.45 1.79 -2.26
N GLY A 100 1.58 1.00 -1.19
CA GLY A 100 2.85 0.43 -0.74
C GLY A 100 3.41 -0.58 -1.75
N SER A 101 4.73 -0.67 -1.87
CA SER A 101 5.37 -1.59 -2.80
C SER A 101 5.00 -3.05 -2.51
N ARG A 102 4.99 -3.90 -3.54
CA ARG A 102 4.79 -5.36 -3.36
C ARG A 102 5.75 -5.97 -2.32
N GLU A 103 6.97 -5.48 -2.21
CA GLU A 103 7.92 -5.91 -1.18
C GLU A 103 7.42 -5.54 0.22
N ALA A 104 7.01 -4.30 0.44
CA ALA A 104 6.50 -3.84 1.73
C ALA A 104 5.26 -4.61 2.16
N GLN A 105 4.33 -4.85 1.23
CA GLN A 105 3.14 -5.66 1.50
C GLN A 105 3.52 -7.07 1.95
N ARG A 106 4.48 -7.73 1.27
CA ARG A 106 4.98 -9.04 1.69
C ARG A 106 5.62 -9.00 3.08
N LEU A 107 6.39 -7.97 3.41
CA LEU A 107 7.01 -7.83 4.73
C LEU A 107 5.96 -7.66 5.83
N ILE A 108 4.93 -6.84 5.60
CA ILE A 108 3.83 -6.65 6.55
C ILE A 108 3.11 -7.98 6.81
N PHE A 109 2.63 -8.65 5.77
CA PHE A 109 1.85 -9.89 5.93
C PHE A 109 2.69 -11.10 6.36
N ARG A 110 4.02 -11.06 6.19
CA ARG A 110 4.92 -12.09 6.71
C ARG A 110 5.11 -12.01 8.22
N ASN A 111 5.15 -10.78 8.76
CA ASN A 111 5.57 -10.52 10.13
C ASN A 111 4.41 -9.95 10.97
N THR A 112 3.22 -10.54 10.86
CA THR A 112 2.06 -10.01 11.60
C THR A 112 2.06 -10.46 13.06
N THR A 113 1.23 -9.81 13.89
CA THR A 113 0.88 -10.26 15.25
C THR A 113 0.23 -11.64 15.30
N TYR A 114 -0.26 -12.14 14.16
CA TYR A 114 -0.89 -13.46 14.00
C TYR A 114 -0.01 -14.45 13.23
N GLY A 115 1.28 -14.14 13.05
CA GLY A 115 2.24 -14.93 12.28
C GLY A 115 2.26 -14.62 10.78
N ASP A 116 2.78 -15.54 9.97
CA ASP A 116 2.84 -15.36 8.50
C ASP A 116 1.46 -15.65 7.87
N LEU A 117 0.79 -14.59 7.42
CA LEU A 117 -0.52 -14.66 6.76
C LEU A 117 -0.43 -14.83 5.25
N ARG A 118 0.77 -14.77 4.64
CA ARG A 118 0.94 -14.88 3.18
C ARG A 118 0.48 -16.21 2.61
N LYS A 119 0.42 -17.26 3.44
CA LYS A 119 -0.15 -18.56 3.07
C LYS A 119 -1.61 -18.48 2.60
N TYR A 120 -2.34 -17.43 2.96
CA TYR A 120 -3.72 -17.18 2.51
C TYR A 120 -3.82 -16.21 1.32
N LEU A 121 -2.69 -15.67 0.84
CA LEU A 121 -2.64 -14.66 -0.21
C LEU A 121 -2.04 -15.24 -1.49
N CYS A 122 -2.68 -14.96 -2.63
CA CYS A 122 -2.25 -15.41 -3.95
C CYS A 122 -1.33 -14.40 -4.66
N GLY A 123 -1.40 -13.12 -4.30
CA GLY A 123 -0.58 -12.11 -4.94
C GLY A 123 -0.77 -10.70 -4.39
N PHE A 124 0.07 -9.80 -4.90
CA PHE A 124 0.16 -8.40 -4.48
C PHE A 124 0.25 -7.50 -5.71
N PHE A 125 -0.60 -6.49 -5.75
CA PHE A 125 -0.62 -5.40 -6.73
C PHE A 125 -0.22 -4.11 -6.02
N ASP A 126 0.48 -3.24 -6.74
CA ASP A 126 0.83 -1.91 -6.25
C ASP A 126 0.61 -0.85 -7.34
N THR A 127 1.08 0.38 -7.11
CA THR A 127 0.90 1.48 -8.08
C THR A 127 1.53 1.23 -9.45
N THR A 128 2.37 0.20 -9.64
CA THR A 128 2.83 -0.16 -11.00
C THR A 128 1.71 -0.73 -11.86
N THR A 129 0.65 -1.27 -11.24
CA THR A 129 -0.57 -1.72 -11.95
C THR A 129 -1.40 -0.54 -12.44
N GLY A 130 -1.35 0.58 -11.72
CA GLY A 130 -2.07 1.81 -12.06
C GLY A 130 -2.45 2.62 -10.83
N ASN A 131 -3.18 3.71 -11.04
CA ASN A 131 -3.72 4.53 -9.96
C ASN A 131 -4.99 3.88 -9.39
N LYS A 132 -5.08 3.74 -8.06
CA LYS A 132 -6.23 3.14 -7.36
C LYS A 132 -7.55 3.90 -7.59
N LYS A 133 -7.51 5.13 -8.10
CA LYS A 133 -8.72 5.92 -8.41
C LYS A 133 -9.15 5.84 -9.87
N GLU A 134 -8.46 5.03 -10.68
CA GLU A 134 -8.73 4.87 -12.11
C GLU A 134 -9.31 3.49 -12.40
N PRO A 135 -10.44 3.38 -13.13
CA PRO A 135 -11.06 2.10 -13.47
C PRO A 135 -10.13 1.14 -14.23
N CYS A 136 -9.23 1.68 -15.07
CA CYS A 136 -8.29 0.87 -15.87
C CYS A 136 -7.41 -0.05 -15.01
N SER A 137 -7.03 0.40 -13.81
CA SER A 137 -6.23 -0.40 -12.87
C SER A 137 -6.95 -1.68 -12.45
N TYR A 138 -8.28 -1.62 -12.31
CA TYR A 138 -9.09 -2.76 -11.88
C TYR A 138 -9.41 -3.72 -13.02
N LEU A 139 -9.50 -3.21 -14.25
CA LEU A 139 -9.54 -4.04 -15.45
C LEU A 139 -8.24 -4.84 -15.61
N GLU A 140 -7.09 -4.19 -15.44
CA GLU A 140 -5.78 -4.84 -15.46
C GLU A 140 -5.65 -5.91 -14.37
N ILE A 141 -6.14 -5.63 -13.15
CA ILE A 141 -6.18 -6.62 -12.07
C ILE A 141 -7.05 -7.82 -12.46
N SER A 142 -8.25 -7.59 -13.00
CA SER A 142 -9.19 -8.65 -13.39
C SER A 142 -8.56 -9.57 -14.45
N GLN A 143 -7.91 -8.99 -15.46
CA GLN A 143 -7.17 -9.74 -16.48
C GLN A 143 -5.98 -10.50 -15.88
N SER A 144 -5.21 -9.84 -15.00
CA SER A 144 -4.03 -10.45 -14.34
C SER A 144 -4.39 -11.65 -13.46
N VAL A 145 -5.55 -11.63 -12.79
CA VAL A 145 -6.00 -12.75 -11.95
C VAL A 145 -6.71 -13.85 -12.76
N GLY A 146 -7.04 -13.58 -14.03
CA GLY A 146 -7.62 -14.53 -14.97
C GLY A 146 -9.08 -14.86 -14.69
N VAL A 147 -9.88 -13.87 -14.30
CA VAL A 147 -11.35 -14.00 -14.27
C VAL A 147 -11.95 -13.72 -15.65
N ASP A 148 -13.07 -14.36 -15.96
CA ASP A 148 -13.78 -14.14 -17.22
C ASP A 148 -14.54 -12.80 -17.18
N GLU A 149 -15.17 -12.50 -16.03
CA GLU A 149 -15.94 -11.28 -15.82
C GLU A 149 -15.44 -10.51 -14.59
N PRO A 150 -15.29 -9.17 -14.65
CA PRO A 150 -14.86 -8.36 -13.51
C PRO A 150 -15.76 -8.50 -12.27
N SER A 151 -17.04 -8.82 -12.47
CA SER A 151 -18.01 -9.06 -11.39
C SER A 151 -17.69 -10.29 -10.54
N GLN A 152 -16.81 -11.18 -10.98
CA GLN A 152 -16.30 -12.31 -10.20
C GLN A 152 -15.28 -11.87 -9.14
N VAL A 153 -14.85 -10.60 -9.15
CA VAL A 153 -13.92 -10.03 -8.18
C VAL A 153 -14.69 -9.13 -7.22
N LEU A 154 -14.60 -9.44 -5.93
CA LEU A 154 -15.05 -8.56 -4.84
C LEU A 154 -13.88 -7.71 -4.34
N PHE A 155 -14.00 -6.40 -4.45
CA PHE A 155 -13.03 -5.44 -3.94
C PHE A 155 -13.50 -4.84 -2.61
N LEU A 156 -12.65 -4.94 -1.59
CA LEU A 156 -12.85 -4.34 -0.27
C LEU A 156 -11.90 -3.15 -0.11
N THR A 157 -12.44 -1.96 0.16
CA THR A 157 -11.66 -0.73 0.40
C THR A 157 -12.35 0.16 1.41
N ASP A 158 -11.60 0.98 2.14
CA ASP A 158 -12.13 2.05 2.98
C ASP A 158 -12.31 3.37 2.21
N VAL A 159 -11.71 3.49 1.02
CA VAL A 159 -11.65 4.74 0.26
C VAL A 159 -12.77 4.81 -0.77
N TYR A 160 -13.67 5.78 -0.62
CA TYR A 160 -14.80 5.97 -1.52
C TYR A 160 -14.41 6.10 -3.00
N GLN A 161 -13.36 6.87 -3.32
CA GLN A 161 -12.95 7.05 -4.73
C GLN A 161 -12.41 5.75 -5.36
N GLU A 162 -11.80 4.87 -4.56
CA GLU A 162 -11.36 3.55 -5.04
C GLU A 162 -12.58 2.64 -5.27
N ALA A 163 -13.58 2.70 -4.39
CA ALA A 163 -14.82 1.96 -4.55
C ALA A 163 -15.57 2.36 -5.84
N VAL A 164 -15.66 3.67 -6.12
CA VAL A 164 -16.25 4.19 -7.36
C VAL A 164 -15.49 3.69 -8.59
N ALA A 165 -14.15 3.77 -8.57
CA ALA A 165 -13.32 3.33 -9.69
C ALA A 165 -13.45 1.81 -9.95
N ALA A 166 -13.43 1.00 -8.89
CA ALA A 166 -13.62 -0.45 -9.00
C ALA A 166 -15.00 -0.81 -9.54
N LYS A 167 -16.06 -0.14 -9.06
CA LYS A 167 -17.43 -0.40 -9.54
C LYS A 167 -17.61 0.02 -10.99
N ALA A 168 -17.00 1.13 -11.41
CA ALA A 168 -16.99 1.56 -12.80
C ALA A 168 -16.26 0.58 -13.73
N ALA A 169 -15.30 -0.20 -13.20
CA ALA A 169 -14.64 -1.30 -13.91
C ALA A 169 -15.43 -2.62 -13.90
N GLY A 170 -16.61 -2.65 -13.27
CA GLY A 170 -17.50 -3.82 -13.23
C GLY A 170 -17.31 -4.76 -12.04
N LEU A 171 -16.43 -4.44 -11.09
CA LEU A 171 -16.21 -5.28 -9.91
C LEU A 171 -17.39 -5.19 -8.93
N GLU A 172 -17.55 -6.24 -8.12
CA GLU A 172 -18.33 -6.13 -6.89
C GLU A 172 -17.52 -5.38 -5.83
N VAL A 173 -18.18 -4.53 -5.04
CA VAL A 173 -17.48 -3.61 -4.13
C VAL A 173 -18.19 -3.54 -2.78
N ILE A 174 -17.40 -3.66 -1.71
CA ILE A 174 -17.83 -3.41 -0.33
C ILE A 174 -16.89 -2.37 0.28
N ILE A 175 -17.46 -1.38 0.97
CA ILE A 175 -16.67 -0.41 1.73
C ILE A 175 -16.44 -0.94 3.16
N SER A 176 -15.18 -1.08 3.57
CA SER A 176 -14.83 -1.44 4.94
C SER A 176 -14.72 -0.19 5.82
N VAL A 177 -15.58 -0.10 6.83
CA VAL A 177 -15.61 1.02 7.77
C VAL A 177 -14.90 0.60 9.05
N ARG A 178 -13.78 1.25 9.36
CA ARG A 178 -12.98 1.02 10.57
C ARG A 178 -12.81 2.31 11.37
N PRO A 179 -12.55 2.21 12.69
CA PRO A 179 -12.26 3.39 13.51
C PRO A 179 -11.10 4.20 12.93
N GLY A 180 -11.32 5.51 12.75
CA GLY A 180 -10.32 6.43 12.19
C GLY A 180 -10.41 6.66 10.67
N ASN A 181 -11.26 5.92 9.95
CA ASN A 181 -11.47 6.15 8.52
C ASN A 181 -12.16 7.51 8.27
N ALA A 182 -11.93 8.07 7.08
CA ALA A 182 -12.62 9.28 6.64
C ALA A 182 -14.13 9.05 6.53
N ALA A 183 -14.92 10.10 6.77
CA ALA A 183 -16.36 10.04 6.61
C ALA A 183 -16.74 9.75 5.15
N LEU A 184 -17.72 8.86 4.97
CA LEU A 184 -18.28 8.56 3.66
C LEU A 184 -19.34 9.61 3.28
N PRO A 185 -19.50 9.94 1.99
CA PRO A 185 -20.62 10.76 1.53
C PRO A 185 -21.97 10.14 1.91
N GLU A 186 -22.96 10.97 2.22
CA GLU A 186 -24.32 10.48 2.45
C GLU A 186 -24.87 9.78 1.19
N ASN A 187 -25.65 8.72 1.40
CA ASN A 187 -26.32 7.97 0.32
C ASN A 187 -25.37 7.47 -0.79
N HIS A 188 -24.13 7.14 -0.45
CA HIS A 188 -23.10 6.69 -1.40
C HIS A 188 -23.43 5.38 -2.15
N GLY A 189 -24.45 4.63 -1.73
CA GLY A 189 -25.00 3.49 -2.48
C GLY A 189 -24.18 2.19 -2.43
N PHE A 190 -23.06 2.16 -1.71
CA PHE A 190 -22.25 0.95 -1.53
C PHE A 190 -22.66 0.18 -0.27
N ARG A 191 -22.58 -1.15 -0.31
CA ARG A 191 -22.65 -1.97 0.91
C ARG A 191 -21.43 -1.66 1.78
N THR A 192 -21.67 -1.50 3.08
CA THR A 192 -20.61 -1.30 4.08
C THR A 192 -20.51 -2.52 4.99
N VAL A 193 -19.31 -2.76 5.52
CA VAL A 193 -19.07 -3.74 6.59
C VAL A 193 -18.11 -3.16 7.62
N THR A 194 -18.30 -3.53 8.88
CA THR A 194 -17.38 -3.12 9.96
C THR A 194 -16.37 -4.20 10.34
N SER A 195 -16.59 -5.41 9.85
CA SER A 195 -15.74 -6.59 10.01
C SER A 195 -15.74 -7.42 8.74
N PHE A 196 -14.62 -8.06 8.41
CA PHE A 196 -14.53 -8.98 7.28
C PHE A 196 -15.34 -10.26 7.53
N ALA A 197 -15.75 -10.55 8.76
CA ALA A 197 -16.70 -11.62 9.05
C ALA A 197 -18.08 -11.39 8.41
N GLU A 198 -18.48 -10.12 8.22
CA GLU A 198 -19.74 -9.71 7.59
C GLU A 198 -19.67 -9.69 6.06
N ALA A 199 -18.47 -9.77 5.48
CA ALA A 199 -18.26 -9.89 4.05
C ALA A 199 -18.64 -11.32 3.60
N HIS A 200 -19.94 -11.61 3.69
CA HIS A 200 -20.54 -12.79 3.13
C HIS A 200 -20.35 -12.73 1.62
N LEU A 201 -19.65 -13.75 1.13
CA LEU A 201 -19.52 -14.03 -0.28
C LEU A 201 -20.93 -14.33 -0.76
N ILE A 202 -21.54 -13.36 -1.43
CA ILE A 202 -22.73 -13.65 -2.22
C ILE A 202 -22.27 -14.72 -3.19
N SER A 203 -22.95 -15.86 -3.18
CA SER A 203 -22.66 -16.99 -4.06
C SER A 203 -22.43 -16.42 -5.45
N PHE A 204 -21.18 -16.46 -5.93
CA PHE A 204 -20.88 -16.24 -7.34
C PHE A 204 -21.50 -17.45 -8.05
N GLY A 205 -22.79 -17.33 -8.35
CA GLY A 205 -23.61 -18.33 -9.02
C GLY A 205 -23.35 -18.32 -10.51
#